data_AF-A0A3A3H072-F1
#
_entry.id   AF-A0A3A3H072-F1
#
_cell.length_a   1.000
_cell.length_b   1.000
_cell.length_c   1.000
_cell.angle_alpha   90.00
_cell.angle_beta   90.00
_cell.angle_gamma   90.00
#
_symmetry.space_group_name_H-M   'P 1'
#
loop_
_entity.id
_entity.type
_entity.pdbx_description
1 polymer ?
#
loop_
_entity_poly.entity_id
_entity_poly.type
_entity_poly.pdbx_seq_one_letter_code
_entity_poly.pdbx_strand_id
1 'polypeptide(L)'
;MAALAGLAPFNVDSGVSRGTRHIRGGRQRVRDALYMAALSASRMCWAFKAHADRMKQAGNSLKVVIIAIAHKLLTIANAMTRDKTIFIRP
;
A
#
# COMPACT_ATOMS: atom_id res chain seq x y z
N MET A 1 6.50 -1.78 -10.00
CA MET A 1 5.06 -1.54 -10.29
C MET A 1 4.41 -0.44 -9.44
N ALA A 2 4.89 -0.14 -8.23
CA ALA A 2 4.24 0.82 -7.33
C ALA A 2 4.09 2.26 -7.88
N ALA A 3 5.07 2.78 -8.62
CA ALA A 3 4.99 4.12 -9.21
C ALA A 3 3.90 4.21 -10.29
N LEU A 4 3.79 3.18 -11.14
CA LEU A 4 2.74 3.08 -12.15
C LEU A 4 1.34 2.98 -11.54
N ALA A 5 1.21 2.27 -10.42
CA ALA A 5 -0.04 2.17 -9.67
C ALA A 5 -0.34 3.40 -8.80
N GLY A 6 0.56 4.40 -8.74
CA GLY A 6 0.38 5.61 -7.95
C GLY A 6 0.51 5.42 -6.44
N LEU A 7 1.18 4.35 -5.99
CA LEU A 7 1.38 4.00 -4.58
C LEU A 7 2.83 4.22 -4.09
N ALA A 8 3.76 4.59 -4.98
CA ALA A 8 5.14 4.83 -4.59
C ALA A 8 5.30 6.14 -3.80
N PRO A 9 5.96 6.13 -2.63
CA PRO A 9 6.29 7.34 -1.90
C PRO A 9 7.45 8.06 -2.58
N PHE A 10 7.23 9.28 -3.06
CA PHE A 10 8.27 10.13 -3.62
C PHE A 10 8.90 11.01 -2.55
N ASN A 11 10.22 11.18 -2.65
CA ASN A 11 10.99 12.05 -1.77
C ASN A 11 10.77 13.53 -2.11
N VAL A 12 10.84 14.36 -1.06
CA VAL A 12 10.75 15.82 -1.14
C VAL A 12 11.94 16.38 -0.36
N ASP A 13 13.13 15.97 -0.78
CA ASP A 13 14.39 16.27 -0.08
C ASP A 13 15.11 17.41 -0.80
N SER A 14 15.77 18.30 -0.05
CA SER A 14 16.60 19.39 -0.59
C SER A 14 17.84 19.60 0.28
N GLY A 15 19.03 19.35 -0.28
CA GLY A 15 20.29 19.40 0.49
C GLY A 15 20.24 18.50 1.72
N VAL A 16 20.35 19.11 2.91
CA VAL A 16 20.24 18.45 4.23
C VAL A 16 18.79 18.26 4.71
N SER A 17 17.81 18.91 4.08
CA SER A 17 16.40 18.79 4.45
C SER A 17 15.79 17.48 3.93
N ARG A 18 15.12 16.74 4.82
CA ARG A 18 14.35 15.53 4.50
C ARG A 18 12.85 15.80 4.74
N GLY A 19 12.09 15.90 3.66
CA GLY A 19 10.66 16.19 3.71
C GLY A 19 9.79 14.94 3.90
N THR A 20 8.51 15.17 4.22
CA THR A 20 7.51 14.09 4.24
C THR A 20 7.31 13.53 2.84
N ARG A 21 7.32 12.19 2.73
CA ARG A 21 7.12 11.52 1.45
C ARG A 21 5.66 11.49 1.06
N HIS A 22 5.37 11.74 -0.21
CA HIS A 22 4.01 11.78 -0.74
C HIS A 22 3.88 10.91 -1.99
N ILE A 23 2.70 10.32 -2.18
CA ILE A 23 2.37 9.64 -3.44
C ILE A 23 1.93 10.68 -4.47
N ARG A 24 2.37 10.55 -5.73
CA ARG A 24 1.98 11.42 -6.85
C ARG A 24 1.91 10.65 -8.17
N GLY A 25 1.14 11.16 -9.12
CA GLY A 25 1.00 10.57 -10.46
C GLY A 25 0.39 9.16 -10.46
N GLY A 26 0.78 8.35 -11.44
CA GLY A 26 0.34 6.96 -11.62
C GLY A 26 -1.06 6.82 -12.25
N ARG A 27 -1.56 5.59 -12.34
CA ARG A 27 -2.89 5.27 -12.87
C ARG A 27 -3.94 5.39 -11.77
N GLN A 28 -4.64 6.54 -11.74
CA GLN A 28 -5.64 6.83 -10.71
C GLN A 28 -6.67 5.72 -10.52
N ARG A 29 -7.24 5.18 -11.61
CA ARG A 29 -8.20 4.06 -11.54
C ARG A 29 -7.67 2.84 -10.79
N VAL A 30 -6.39 2.52 -10.97
CA VAL A 30 -5.72 1.39 -10.28
C VAL A 30 -5.52 1.72 -8.81
N ARG A 31 -5.09 2.94 -8.50
CA ARG A 31 -4.94 3.41 -7.12
C ARG A 31 -6.26 3.35 -6.36
N ASP A 32 -7.34 3.83 -6.95
CA ASP A 32 -8.66 3.88 -6.31
C ASP A 32 -9.19 2.46 -6.05
N ALA A 33 -9.04 1.55 -7.01
CA ALA A 33 -9.38 0.13 -6.84
C ALA A 33 -8.56 -0.52 -5.71
N LEU A 34 -7.24 -0.30 -5.68
CA LEU A 34 -6.36 -0.83 -4.64
C LEU A 34 -6.65 -0.21 -3.26
N TYR A 35 -7.06 1.07 -3.22
CA TYR A 35 -7.47 1.73 -1.99
C TYR A 35 -8.72 1.07 -1.39
N MET A 36 -9.75 0.82 -2.21
CA MET A 36 -10.98 0.16 -1.76
C MET A 36 -10.72 -1.30 -1.35
N ALA A 37 -9.87 -2.01 -2.08
CA ALA A 37 -9.44 -3.36 -1.72
C ALA A 37 -8.68 -3.37 -0.38
N ALA A 38 -7.76 -2.43 -0.18
CA ALA A 38 -6.99 -2.29 1.06
C ALA A 38 -7.87 -1.92 2.26
N LEU A 39 -8.87 -1.04 2.06
CA LEU A 39 -9.84 -0.70 3.09
C LEU A 39 -10.62 -1.94 3.56
N SER A 40 -11.12 -2.75 2.62
CA SER A 40 -11.80 -4.01 2.93
C SER A 40 -10.87 -5.01 3.63
N ALA A 41 -9.66 -5.21 3.09
CA ALA A 41 -8.66 -6.10 3.66
C ALA A 41 -8.25 -5.71 5.09
N SER A 42 -8.15 -4.41 5.38
CA SER A 42 -7.81 -3.90 6.72
C SER A 42 -8.87 -4.21 7.78
N ARG A 43 -10.13 -4.40 7.36
CA ARG A 43 -11.27 -4.63 8.27
C ARG A 43 -11.56 -6.12 8.44
N MET A 44 -11.61 -6.86 7.34
CA MET A 44 -12.17 -8.22 7.30
C MET A 44 -11.11 -9.33 7.27
N CYS A 45 -9.89 -9.04 6.80
CA CYS A 45 -8.87 -10.06 6.63
C CYS A 45 -7.87 -10.05 7.79
N TRP A 46 -7.88 -11.09 8.63
CA TRP A 46 -7.00 -11.23 9.79
C TRP A 46 -5.51 -11.11 9.43
N ALA A 47 -5.12 -11.60 8.24
CA ALA A 47 -3.74 -11.55 7.73
C ALA A 47 -3.20 -10.11 7.55
N PHE A 48 -4.07 -9.16 7.23
CA PHE A 48 -3.70 -7.75 7.08
C PHE A 48 -4.05 -6.91 8.30
N LYS A 49 -5.01 -7.35 9.11
CA LYS A 49 -5.44 -6.68 10.35
C LYS A 49 -4.29 -6.52 11.34
N ALA A 50 -3.51 -7.58 11.60
CA ALA A 50 -2.34 -7.50 12.50
C ALA A 50 -1.28 -6.49 12.03
N HIS A 51 -1.10 -6.35 10.72
CA HIS A 51 -0.19 -5.33 10.16
C HIS A 51 -0.78 -3.92 10.25
N ALA A 52 -2.09 -3.79 10.00
CA ALA A 52 -2.83 -2.54 10.14
C ALA A 52 -2.77 -2.02 11.59
N ASP A 53 -3.02 -2.91 12.55
CA ASP A 53 -3.11 -2.57 13.96
C ASP A 53 -1.72 -2.21 14.53
N ARG A 54 -0.66 -2.91 14.13
CA ARG A 54 0.72 -2.49 14.47
C ARG A 54 1.04 -1.08 13.97
N MET A 55 0.66 -0.73 12.74
CA MET A 55 0.89 0.62 12.23
C MET A 55 0.03 1.67 12.92
N LYS A 56 -1.21 1.35 13.28
CA LYS A 56 -2.08 2.24 14.07
C LYS A 56 -1.51 2.47 15.47
N GLN A 57 -1.02 1.42 16.13
CA GLN A 57 -0.37 1.51 17.44
C GLN A 57 0.91 2.35 17.38
N ALA A 58 1.63 2.32 16.27
CA ALA A 58 2.77 3.20 16.02
C ALA A 58 2.38 4.66 15.70
N GLY A 59 1.10 5.03 15.81
CA GLY A 59 0.62 6.41 15.62
C GLY A 59 0.47 6.84 14.15
N ASN A 60 0.54 5.91 13.20
CA ASN A 60 0.39 6.26 11.79
C ASN A 60 -1.05 6.66 11.46
N SER A 61 -1.21 7.68 10.61
CA SER A 61 -2.53 8.09 10.12
C SER A 61 -3.22 6.95 9.35
N LEU A 62 -4.55 6.89 9.42
CA LEU A 62 -5.34 5.85 8.75
C LEU A 62 -5.06 5.78 7.24
N LYS A 63 -4.85 6.93 6.59
CA LYS A 63 -4.50 6.98 5.17
C LYS A 63 -3.18 6.26 4.88
N VAL A 64 -2.16 6.47 5.71
CA VAL A 64 -0.86 5.79 5.57
C VAL A 64 -1.02 4.28 5.74
N VAL A 65 -1.81 3.85 6.72
CA VAL A 65 -2.10 2.43 6.95
C VAL A 65 -2.76 1.78 5.73
N ILE A 66 -3.78 2.43 5.15
CA ILE A 66 -4.49 1.91 3.97
C ILE A 66 -3.54 1.85 2.76
N ILE A 67 -2.75 2.90 2.52
CA ILE A 67 -1.80 2.94 1.39
C ILE A 67 -0.71 1.88 1.54
N ALA A 68 -0.23 1.62 2.76
CA ALA A 68 0.74 0.55 3.02
C ALA A 68 0.15 -0.85 2.72
N ILE A 69 -1.11 -1.10 3.09
CA ILE A 69 -1.82 -2.33 2.73
C ILE A 69 -2.01 -2.43 1.22
N ALA A 70 -2.43 -1.35 0.55
CA ALA A 70 -2.56 -1.30 -0.90
C ALA A 70 -1.23 -1.65 -1.61
N HIS A 71 -0.12 -1.13 -1.10
CA HIS A 71 1.21 -1.45 -1.61
C HIS A 71 1.58 -2.93 -1.42
N LYS A 72 1.24 -3.52 -0.26
CA LYS A 72 1.44 -4.95 0.01
C LYS A 72 0.59 -5.83 -0.90
N LEU A 73 -0.68 -5.46 -1.12
CA LEU A 73 -1.58 -6.16 -2.06
C LEU A 73 -1.04 -6.12 -3.48
N LEU A 74 -0.54 -4.97 -3.94
CA LEU A 74 0.08 -4.83 -5.26
C LEU A 74 1.29 -5.76 -5.41
N THR A 75 2.15 -5.84 -4.39
CA THR A 75 3.32 -6.73 -4.40
C THR A 75 2.90 -8.20 -4.50
N ILE A 76 1.88 -8.61 -3.75
CA ILE A 76 1.34 -9.98 -3.79
C ILE A 76 0.75 -10.27 -5.17
N ALA A 77 -0.10 -9.39 -5.70
CA ALA A 77 -0.71 -9.57 -7.02
C ALA A 77 0.34 -9.64 -8.14
N ASN A 78 1.39 -8.84 -8.04
CA ASN A 78 2.52 -8.88 -8.98
C ASN A 78 3.32 -10.20 -8.88
N ALA A 79 3.54 -10.72 -7.67
CA ALA A 79 4.18 -12.01 -7.47
C ALA A 79 3.32 -13.15 -8.04
N MET A 80 2.01 -13.16 -7.73
CA MET A 80 1.06 -14.14 -8.27
C MET A 80 1.03 -14.15 -9.80
N THR A 81 1.01 -12.98 -10.43
CA THR A 81 1.00 -12.85 -11.89
C THR A 81 2.29 -13.37 -12.52
N ARG A 82 3.43 -13.13 -11.85
CA ARG A 82 4.74 -13.60 -12.30
C ARG A 82 4.85 -15.13 -12.19
N ASP A 83 4.43 -15.68 -11.05
CA ASP A 83 4.60 -17.09 -10.72
C ASP A 83 3.42 -17.96 -11.20
N LYS A 84 2.39 -17.33 -11.76
CA LYS A 84 1.11 -17.95 -12.18
C LYS A 84 0.44 -18.73 -11.03
N THR A 85 0.56 -18.21 -9.81
CA THR A 85 0.00 -18.82 -8.60
C THR A 85 -1.31 -18.16 -8.20
N ILE A 86 -2.16 -18.91 -7.50
CA ILE A 86 -3.37 -18.38 -6.88
C ILE A 86 -3.04 -17.69 -5.55
N PHE A 87 -3.96 -16.87 -5.06
CA PHE A 87 -3.77 -16.20 -3.77
C PHE A 87 -3.82 -17.24 -2.65
N ILE A 88 -2.67 -17.47 -2.02
CA ILE A 88 -2.56 -18.32 -0.83
C ILE A 88 -2.61 -17.38 0.37
N ARG A 89 -3.59 -17.61 1.27
CA ARG A 89 -3.75 -16.81 2.48
C ARG A 89 -2.48 -16.98 3.34
N PRO A 90 -1.73 -15.90 3.64
CA PRO A 90 -0.54 -15.98 4.47
C PRO A 90 -0.89 -16.17 5.95
#